data_AF-A0AB36F6S7-F1
#
_entry.id   AF-A0AB36F6S7-F1
#
_cell.length_a   1.000
_cell.length_b   1.000
_cell.length_c   1.000
_cell.angle_alpha   90.00
_cell.angle_beta   90.00
_cell.angle_gamma   90.00
#
_symmetry.space_group_name_H-M   'P 1'
#
loop_
_entity.id
_entity.type
_entity.pdbx_description
1 polymer ?
#
loop_
_entity_poly.entity_id
_entity_poly.type
_entity_poly.pdbx_seq_one_letter_code
_entity_poly.pdbx_strand_id
1 'polypeptide(L)' 'LVTFLTIMFKKNPLGTFKQHENAEFSSSFTCTYIKQVLDGEELLELDYLANIFRVGGVDQLTDYRINIGG' A
#
# COMPACT_ATOMS: atom_id res chain seq x y z
N LEU A 1 -8.62 11.79 3.82
CA LEU A 1 -7.73 10.61 3.77
C LEU A 1 -6.63 10.83 2.74
N VAL A 2 -5.38 10.75 3.16
CA VAL A 2 -4.19 10.77 2.30
C VAL A 2 -3.53 9.39 2.38
N THR A 3 -3.22 8.79 1.24
CA THR A 3 -2.58 7.47 1.16
C THR A 3 -1.24 7.58 0.44
N PHE A 4 -0.18 7.13 1.10
CA PHE A 4 1.17 7.02 0.56
C PHE A 4 1.44 5.57 0.20
N LEU A 5 2.02 5.31 -0.96
CA LEU A 5 2.32 3.97 -1.43
C LEU A 5 3.71 3.92 -2.05
N THR A 6 4.49 2.90 -1.71
CA THR A 6 5.66 2.48 -2.51
C THR A 6 5.24 1.27 -3.32
N ILE A 7 5.23 1.41 -4.64
CA ILE A 7 4.67 0.40 -5.55
C ILE A 7 5.61 0.07 -6.69
N MET A 8 5.41 -1.10 -7.28
CA MET A 8 5.98 -1.49 -8.56
C MET A 8 4.86 -1.93 -9.51
N PHE A 9 4.75 -1.29 -10.67
CA PHE A 9 3.73 -1.65 -11.67
C PHE A 9 4.05 -3.01 -12.31
N LYS A 10 3.04 -3.89 -12.38
CA LYS A 10 3.19 -5.27 -12.89
C LYS A 10 3.09 -5.36 -14.41
N LYS A 11 2.29 -4.49 -15.05
CA LYS A 11 2.15 -4.33 -16.52
C LYS A 11 1.50 -2.98 -16.79
N ASN A 12 1.85 -2.33 -17.90
CA ASN A 12 1.21 -1.12 -18.40
C ASN A 12 0.20 -1.51 -19.49
N PRO A 13 -1.11 -1.54 -19.22
CA PRO A 13 -2.09 -1.78 -20.25
C PRO A 13 -2.16 -0.52 -21.11
N LEU A 14 -1.80 -0.65 -22.38
CA LEU A 14 -1.86 0.43 -23.38
C LEU A 14 -3.30 0.84 -23.73
N GLY A 15 -4.27 0.44 -22.91
CA GLY A 15 -5.70 0.57 -23.15
C GLY A 15 -6.22 -0.39 -24.22
N THR A 16 -7.54 -0.60 -24.22
CA THR A 16 -8.26 -1.16 -25.37
C THR A 16 -9.02 -0.02 -26.06
N PHE A 17 -8.97 0.02 -27.39
CA PHE A 17 -9.64 1.06 -28.17
C PHE A 17 -10.80 0.44 -28.94
N LYS A 18 -12.00 0.94 -28.67
CA LYS A 18 -13.24 0.59 -29.38
C LYS A 18 -13.95 1.86 -29.80
N GLN A 19 -14.61 1.80 -30.96
CA GLN A 19 -15.34 2.94 -31.49
C GLN A 19 -16.49 3.32 -30.53
N HIS A 20 -16.66 4.62 -30.26
CA HIS A 20 -17.68 5.15 -29.36
C HIS A 20 -17.57 4.70 -27.88
N GLU A 21 -16.46 4.09 -27.48
CA GLU A 21 -16.15 3.76 -26.08
C GLU A 21 -14.92 4.55 -25.60
N ASN A 22 -14.92 4.94 -24.32
CA ASN A 22 -13.74 5.54 -23.71
C ASN A 22 -12.66 4.48 -23.50
N ALA A 23 -11.40 4.82 -23.77
CA ALA A 23 -10.28 3.94 -23.47
C ALA A 23 -10.07 3.85 -21.95
N GLU A 24 -10.04 2.62 -21.42
CA GLU A 24 -9.74 2.35 -20.01
C GLU A 24 -8.27 1.92 -19.86
N PHE A 25 -7.56 2.55 -18.91
CA PHE A 25 -6.15 2.31 -18.63
C PHE A 25 -5.96 1.78 -17.21
N SER A 26 -6.38 0.53 -16.97
CA SER A 26 -6.33 -0.10 -15.65
C SER A 26 -4.93 -0.58 -15.26
N SER A 27 -4.16 0.20 -14.50
CA SER A 27 -2.84 -0.25 -14.03
C SER A 27 -2.94 -1.21 -12.83
N SER A 28 -2.08 -2.24 -12.82
CA SER A 28 -1.90 -3.13 -11.66
C SER A 28 -0.51 -2.99 -11.08
N PHE A 29 -0.38 -3.07 -9.76
CA PHE A 29 0.89 -2.91 -9.06
C PHE A 29 1.03 -3.90 -7.89
N THR A 30 2.27 -4.20 -7.49
CA THR A 30 2.59 -4.66 -6.13
C THR A 30 2.83 -3.45 -5.24
N CYS A 31 2.41 -3.53 -3.98
CA CYS A 31 2.65 -2.50 -2.98
C CYS A 31 3.53 -3.09 -1.89
N THR A 32 4.67 -2.45 -1.59
CA THR A 32 5.57 -2.88 -0.51
C THR A 32 5.41 -2.04 0.75
N TYR A 33 4.98 -0.79 0.61
CA TYR A 33 4.69 0.13 1.70
C TYR A 33 3.35 0.83 1.48
N ILE A 34 2.54 0.95 2.54
CA ILE A 34 1.34 1.77 2.58
C ILE A 34 1.27 2.55 3.89
N LYS A 35 0.91 3.84 3.80
CA LYS A 35 0.54 4.66 4.95
C LYS A 35 -0.72 5.46 4.67
N GLN A 36 -1.63 5.49 5.63
CA GLN A 36 -2.90 6.20 5.54
C GLN A 36 -3.05 7.19 6.68
N VAL A 37 -3.32 8.45 6.32
CA VAL A 37 -3.50 9.56 7.26
C VAL A 37 -4.89 10.17 7.05
N LEU A 38 -5.68 10.27 8.12
CA LEU A 38 -6.98 10.93 8.12
C LEU A 38 -6.94 12.06 9.14
N ASP A 39 -7.28 13.27 8.70
CA ASP A 39 -7.31 14.48 9.54
C ASP A 39 -6.03 14.74 10.33
N GLY A 40 -4.88 14.35 9.76
CA GLY A 40 -3.55 14.48 10.37
C GLY A 40 -3.13 13.30 11.23
N GLU A 41 -4.02 12.34 11.50
CA GLU A 41 -3.75 11.15 12.32
C GLU A 41 -3.45 9.92 11.46
N GLU A 42 -2.45 9.13 11.86
CA GLU A 42 -2.08 7.88 11.21
C GLU A 42 -3.09 6.78 11.54
N LEU A 43 -3.77 6.26 10.51
CA LEU A 43 -4.70 5.13 10.63
C LEU A 43 -4.00 3.79 10.45
N LEU A 44 -3.12 3.71 9.45
CA LEU A 44 -2.41 2.50 9.06
C LEU A 44 -1.01 2.86 8.58
N GLU A 45 -0.03 2.08 9.00
CA GLU A 45 1.29 2.02 8.39
C GLU A 45 1.70 0.54 8.27
N LEU A 46 2.03 0.11 7.05
CA LEU A 46 2.46 -1.25 6.76
C LEU A 46 3.63 -1.24 5.79
N ASP A 47 4.73 -1.87 6.19
CA ASP A 47 5.91 -2.15 5.37
C ASP A 47 6.29 -3.62 5.51
N TYR A 48 6.14 -4.37 4.42
CA TYR A 48 6.47 -5.80 4.42
C TYR A 48 7.96 -6.08 4.48
N LEU A 49 8.80 -5.18 3.97
CA LEU A 49 10.25 -5.38 3.91
C LEU A 49 10.90 -5.00 5.24
N ALA A 50 10.35 -4.00 5.92
CA ALA A 50 10.84 -3.53 7.21
C ALA A 50 10.13 -4.14 8.43
N ASN A 51 9.14 -5.03 8.25
CA ASN A 51 8.32 -5.59 9.33
C ASN A 51 7.66 -4.51 10.22
N ILE A 52 7.15 -3.46 9.57
CA ILE A 52 6.39 -2.40 10.24
C ILE A 52 4.92 -2.70 10.01
N PHE A 53 4.15 -2.83 11.08
CA PHE A 53 2.70 -2.88 10.99
C PHE A 53 2.08 -2.15 12.19
N ARG A 54 1.49 -1.00 11.91
CA ARG A 54 0.89 -0.11 12.91
C ARG A 54 -0.55 0.19 12.53
N VAL A 55 -1.45 0.13 13.50
CA VAL A 55 -2.86 0.47 13.34
C VAL A 55 -3.21 1.49 14.41
N GLY A 56 -3.72 2.66 13.99
CA GLY A 56 -3.94 3.79 14.90
C GLY A 56 -2.69 4.18 15.69
N GLY A 57 -1.51 4.07 15.06
CA GLY A 57 -0.21 4.31 15.68
C GLY A 57 0.33 3.20 16.60
N VAL A 58 -0.43 2.14 16.89
CA VAL A 58 -0.02 1.02 17.77
C VAL A 58 0.67 -0.08 16.95
N ASP A 59 1.87 -0.47 17.36
CA ASP A 59 2.65 -1.52 16.70
C ASP A 59 2.13 -2.93 17.00
N GLN A 60 1.67 -3.61 15.96
CA GLN A 60 1.02 -4.92 16.02
C GLN A 60 2.01 -6.08 15.97
N LEU A 61 3.30 -5.82 15.70
CA LEU A 61 4.33 -6.85 15.57
C LEU A 61 5.28 -6.89 16.76
N THR A 62 4.95 -6.18 17.85
CA THR A 62 5.75 -6.11 19.08
C THR A 62 6.06 -7.50 19.64
N ASP A 63 5.02 -8.30 19.92
CA ASP A 63 5.19 -9.64 20.49
C ASP A 63 5.89 -10.59 19.51
N TYR A 64 5.58 -10.47 18.22
CA TYR A 64 6.24 -11.25 17.18
C TYR A 64 7.75 -11.03 17.18
N ARG A 65 8.21 -9.77 17.19
CA ARG A 65 9.65 -9.43 17.20
C ARG A 65 10.33 -9.92 18.48
N ILE A 66 9.70 -9.76 19.64
CA ILE A 66 10.21 -10.31 20.91
C ILE A 66 10.42 -11.83 20.80
N ASN A 67 9.47 -12.54 20.22
CA ASN A 67 9.51 -14.01 20.11
C ASN A 67 10.55 -14.54 19.12
N ILE A 68 10.96 -13.75 18.12
CA ILE A 68 11.96 -14.17 17.11
C ILE A 68 13.38 -13.63 17.39
N GLY A 69 13.59 -12.98 18.53
CA GLY A 69 14.92 -12.55 18.97
C GLY A 69 15.24 -11.08 18.78
N GLY A 70 14.25 -10.23 18.47
CA GLY A 70 14.37 -8.77 18.36
C GLY A 70 14.97 -8.29 17.05
#